data_AF-A0A6N9BXG0-F1
#
_entry.id   AF-A0A6N9BXG0-F1
#
_cell.length_a   1.000
_cell.length_b   1.000
_cell.length_c   1.000
_cell.angle_alpha   90.00
_cell.angle_beta   90.00
_cell.angle_gamma   90.00
#
_symmetry.space_group_name_H-M   'P 1'
#
loop_
_entity.id
_entity.type
_entity.pdbx_description
1 polymer ?
#
loop_
_entity_poly.entity_id
_entity_poly.type
_entity_poly.pdbx_seq_one_letter_code
_entity_poly.pdbx_strand_id
1 'polypeptide(L)'
;MPNVTTARHRIPEQDNAESSLFVRLQPALCPSEEQFFEFCRLNDELRIERSAEGEVSIMPPVGWQTAEKNAEITHQLRRWAIADGTGQTADSSAGYILPDGAIRSPDASWLRNDRLDSIPADARSRFLPLCPDFVIELRSPTDRLATLQAKLAEYLANGARLGWLIDPASRQV
;
A
#
# COMPACT_ATOMS: atom_id res chain seq x y z
N MET A 1 11.44 25.06 -49.22
CA MET A 1 12.17 25.44 -47.98
C MET A 1 11.59 24.62 -46.85
N PRO A 2 12.42 23.96 -46.01
CA PRO A 2 12.18 22.57 -45.58
C PRO A 2 11.39 22.43 -44.27
N ASN A 3 10.65 21.31 -44.18
CA ASN A 3 10.09 20.75 -42.96
C ASN A 3 11.22 20.36 -41.99
N VAL A 4 11.23 20.96 -40.79
CA VAL A 4 12.06 20.45 -39.69
C VAL A 4 11.24 19.43 -38.92
N THR A 5 11.47 18.17 -39.24
CA THR A 5 11.05 17.00 -38.48
C THR A 5 11.58 17.13 -37.05
N THR A 6 10.68 17.33 -36.08
CA THR A 6 11.03 17.21 -34.66
C THR A 6 11.35 15.74 -34.39
N ALA A 7 12.63 15.42 -34.31
CA ALA A 7 13.09 14.14 -33.84
C ALA A 7 12.58 13.97 -32.40
N ARG A 8 11.56 13.13 -32.21
CA ARG A 8 11.20 12.63 -30.88
C ARG A 8 12.41 11.84 -30.40
N HIS A 9 13.19 12.46 -29.53
CA HIS A 9 14.21 11.77 -28.76
C HIS A 9 13.46 10.70 -27.96
N ARG A 10 13.56 9.46 -28.42
CA ARG A 10 13.01 8.31 -27.72
C ARG A 10 13.90 8.16 -26.49
N ILE A 11 13.46 8.72 -25.36
CA ILE A 11 14.08 8.48 -24.06
C ILE A 11 14.12 6.95 -23.93
N PRO A 12 15.31 6.35 -23.77
CA PRO A 12 15.38 4.92 -23.60
C PRO A 12 14.53 4.54 -22.38
N GLU A 13 13.68 3.51 -22.53
CA GLU A 13 13.04 2.85 -21.40
C GLU A 13 14.14 2.48 -20.41
N GLN A 14 14.26 3.27 -19.35
CA GLN A 14 15.06 2.88 -18.21
C GLN A 14 14.42 1.62 -17.67
N ASP A 15 15.23 0.58 -17.56
CA ASP A 15 14.96 -0.57 -16.70
C ASP A 15 14.54 0.00 -15.34
N ASN A 16 13.23 -0.05 -15.05
CA ASN A 16 12.68 0.69 -13.93
C ASN A 16 13.08 -0.03 -12.65
N ALA A 17 14.17 0.41 -12.04
CA ALA A 17 14.64 -0.10 -10.77
C ALA A 17 13.55 0.16 -9.72
N GLU A 18 13.25 -0.85 -8.91
CA GLU A 18 12.42 -0.68 -7.71
C GLU A 18 13.02 0.49 -6.93
N SER A 19 12.23 1.55 -6.74
CA SER A 19 12.70 2.76 -6.08
C SER A 19 12.64 2.66 -4.55
N SER A 20 12.11 1.55 -4.03
CA SER A 20 12.02 1.26 -2.60
C SER A 20 13.37 0.82 -2.05
N LEU A 21 13.72 1.35 -0.88
CA LEU A 21 14.88 0.90 -0.11
C LEU A 21 14.46 -0.26 0.79
N PHE A 22 15.13 -1.39 0.66
CA PHE A 22 14.94 -2.56 1.53
C PHE A 22 16.07 -2.67 2.55
N VAL A 23 15.69 -2.85 3.81
CA VAL A 23 16.60 -3.02 4.93
C VAL A 23 16.31 -4.35 5.61
N ARG A 24 17.33 -5.20 5.71
CA ARG A 24 17.26 -6.46 6.45
C ARG A 24 17.91 -6.27 7.81
N LEU A 25 17.13 -6.48 8.85
CA LEU A 25 17.62 -6.42 10.23
C LEU A 25 18.03 -7.82 10.68
N GLN A 26 19.05 -7.89 11.54
CA GLN A 26 19.31 -9.13 12.26
C GLN A 26 18.13 -9.43 13.19
N PRO A 27 17.77 -10.69 13.46
CA PRO A 27 16.64 -11.01 14.33
C PRO A 27 16.70 -10.36 15.72
N ALA A 28 17.91 -10.20 16.27
CA ALA A 28 18.13 -9.53 17.56
C ALA A 28 17.87 -8.01 17.54
N LEU A 29 17.76 -7.41 16.35
CA LEU A 29 17.51 -5.99 16.12
C LEU A 29 16.09 -5.75 15.56
N CYS A 30 15.29 -6.79 15.36
CA CYS A 30 13.92 -6.63 14.88
C CYS A 30 13.08 -5.94 15.96
N PRO A 31 12.48 -4.77 15.66
CA PRO A 31 11.68 -4.05 16.64
C PRO A 31 10.38 -4.80 16.96
N SER A 32 9.87 -4.66 18.18
CA SER A 32 8.48 -5.01 18.50
C SER A 32 7.51 -4.18 17.65
N GLU A 33 6.24 -4.57 17.58
CA GLU A 33 5.20 -3.79 16.88
C GLU A 33 5.12 -2.34 17.39
N GLU A 34 5.24 -2.15 18.71
CA GLU A 34 5.25 -0.83 19.33
C GLU A 34 6.49 -0.01 18.96
N GLN A 35 7.67 -0.64 18.99
CA GLN A 35 8.91 0.02 18.56
C GLN A 35 8.88 0.37 17.07
N PHE A 36 8.29 -0.50 16.24
CA PHE A 36 8.15 -0.25 14.81
C PHE A 36 7.15 0.89 14.53
N PHE A 37 6.04 0.94 15.27
CA PHE A 37 5.11 2.06 15.20
C PHE A 37 5.79 3.39 15.56
N GLU A 38 6.53 3.45 16.67
CA GLU A 38 7.26 4.67 17.04
C GLU A 38 8.36 5.01 16.04
N PHE A 39 9.04 4.02 15.45
CA PHE A 39 9.98 4.23 14.36
C PHE A 39 9.30 4.89 13.14
N CYS A 40 8.13 4.41 12.73
CA CYS A 40 7.36 5.05 11.66
C CYS A 40 6.95 6.47 12.04
N ARG A 41 6.52 6.70 13.29
CA ARG A 41 6.10 8.01 13.78
C ARG A 41 7.24 9.04 13.87
N LEU A 42 8.47 8.58 14.09
CA LEU A 42 9.67 9.42 14.06
C LEU A 42 10.11 9.80 12.65
N ASN A 43 9.62 9.07 11.63
CA ASN A 43 9.92 9.29 10.21
C ASN A 43 8.58 9.40 9.46
N ASP A 44 7.69 10.27 9.94
CA ASP A 44 6.30 10.38 9.48
C ASP A 44 6.16 10.90 8.04
N GLU A 45 7.26 11.39 7.46
CA GLU A 45 7.38 11.72 6.04
C GLU A 45 7.58 10.49 5.13
N LEU A 46 7.88 9.32 5.71
CA LEU A 46 8.17 8.09 4.98
C LEU A 46 7.01 7.09 5.06
N ARG A 47 6.77 6.37 3.95
CA ARG A 47 5.91 5.20 3.95
C ARG A 47 6.77 3.96 4.22
N ILE A 48 6.59 3.36 5.39
CA ILE A 48 7.40 2.25 5.87
C ILE A 48 6.52 1.03 6.11
N GLU A 49 6.92 -0.11 5.56
CA GLU A 49 6.29 -1.41 5.80
C GLU A 49 7.32 -2.43 6.32
N ARG A 50 6.82 -3.52 6.90
CA ARG A 50 7.63 -4.66 7.33
C ARG A 50 6.99 -5.96 6.88
N SER A 51 7.76 -6.85 6.27
CA SER A 51 7.30 -8.21 5.95
C SER A 51 7.19 -9.10 7.18
N ALA A 52 6.52 -10.24 7.04
CA ALA A 52 6.47 -11.28 8.07
C ALA A 52 7.88 -11.81 8.43
N GLU A 53 8.82 -11.79 7.48
CA GLU A 53 10.22 -12.16 7.68
C GLU A 53 11.06 -11.05 8.35
N GLY A 54 10.48 -9.87 8.59
CA GLY A 54 11.15 -8.74 9.24
C GLY A 54 11.97 -7.85 8.29
N GLU A 55 11.89 -8.03 6.97
CA GLU A 55 12.45 -7.10 5.99
C GLU A 55 11.64 -5.81 5.99
N VAL A 56 12.32 -4.67 6.17
CA VAL A 56 11.72 -3.33 6.19
C VAL A 56 11.84 -2.71 4.81
N SER A 57 10.74 -2.19 4.27
CA SER A 57 10.72 -1.47 3.00
C SER A 57 10.31 -0.02 3.22
N ILE A 58 11.12 0.90 2.71
CA ILE A 58 10.86 2.34 2.72
C ILE A 58 10.51 2.75 1.29
N MET A 59 9.26 3.14 1.08
CA MET A 59 8.74 3.56 -0.21
C MET A 59 8.84 5.09 -0.36
N PRO A 60 9.44 5.60 -1.44
CA PRO A 60 9.46 7.03 -1.70
C PRO A 60 8.05 7.55 -2.03
N PRO A 61 7.80 8.87 -1.87
CA PRO A 61 6.58 9.48 -2.36
C PRO A 61 6.39 9.24 -3.87
N VAL A 62 5.15 8.97 -4.26
CA VAL A 62 4.79 8.78 -5.66
C VAL A 62 4.61 10.13 -6.38
N GLY A 63 4.76 10.13 -7.71
CA GLY A 63 4.47 11.30 -8.53
C GLY A 63 2.98 11.64 -8.61
N TRP A 64 2.67 12.87 -9.03
CA TRP A 64 1.30 13.42 -9.12
C TRP A 64 0.29 12.48 -9.81
N GLN A 65 0.66 11.88 -10.94
CA GLN A 65 -0.24 11.02 -11.72
C GLN A 65 -0.63 9.72 -11.00
N THR A 66 0.24 9.20 -10.13
CA THR A 66 -0.09 8.03 -9.31
C THR A 66 -0.94 8.46 -8.12
N ALA A 67 -0.57 9.58 -7.47
CA ALA A 67 -1.33 10.13 -6.36
C ALA A 67 -2.77 10.49 -6.75
N GLU A 68 -2.97 11.12 -7.91
CA GLU A 68 -4.30 11.51 -8.41
C GLU A 68 -5.20 10.29 -8.68
N LYS A 69 -4.65 9.23 -9.29
CA LYS A 69 -5.38 7.95 -9.45
C LYS A 69 -5.71 7.30 -8.11
N ASN A 70 -4.79 7.34 -7.14
CA ASN A 70 -5.06 6.78 -5.82
C ASN A 70 -6.14 7.55 -5.07
N ALA A 71 -6.17 8.88 -5.23
CA ALA A 71 -7.22 9.72 -4.69
C ALA A 71 -8.58 9.34 -5.28
N GLU A 72 -8.67 9.09 -6.60
CA GLU A 72 -9.91 8.64 -7.24
C GLU A 72 -10.34 7.24 -6.77
N ILE A 73 -9.40 6.29 -6.63
CA ILE A 73 -9.67 4.96 -6.07
C ILE A 73 -10.27 5.08 -4.67
N THR A 74 -9.62 5.84 -3.80
CA THR A 74 -10.07 6.07 -2.42
C THR A 74 -11.44 6.75 -2.40
N HIS A 75 -11.67 7.74 -3.26
CA HIS A 75 -12.96 8.43 -3.39
C HIS A 75 -14.08 7.45 -3.76
N GLN A 76 -13.88 6.64 -4.81
CA GLN A 76 -14.88 5.68 -5.28
C GLN A 76 -15.16 4.61 -4.23
N LEU A 77 -14.12 4.07 -3.60
CA LEU A 77 -14.25 3.09 -2.52
C LEU A 77 -15.01 3.67 -1.32
N ARG A 78 -14.69 4.91 -0.92
CA ARG A 78 -15.39 5.60 0.16
C ARG A 78 -16.85 5.88 -0.18
N ARG A 79 -17.13 6.32 -1.40
CA ARG A 79 -18.51 6.59 -1.87
C ARG A 79 -19.34 5.31 -1.82
N TRP A 80 -18.79 4.19 -2.30
CA TRP A 80 -19.44 2.89 -2.19
C TRP A 80 -19.67 2.48 -0.73
N ALA A 81 -18.64 2.57 0.12
CA ALA A 81 -18.73 2.18 1.53
C ALA A 81 -19.80 2.97 2.30
N ILE A 82 -19.95 4.27 2.02
CA ILE A 82 -21.02 5.11 2.59
C ILE A 82 -22.40 4.63 2.12
N ALA A 83 -22.56 4.32 0.83
CA ALA A 83 -23.82 3.88 0.27
C ALA A 83 -24.23 2.47 0.75
N ASP A 84 -23.26 1.56 0.88
CA ASP A 84 -23.45 0.20 1.37
C ASP A 84 -23.67 0.16 2.89
N GLY A 85 -22.99 1.02 3.65
CA GLY A 85 -23.20 1.21 5.08
C GLY A 85 -22.65 0.08 5.97
N THR A 86 -22.01 -0.94 5.41
CA THR A 86 -21.52 -2.08 6.20
C THR A 86 -20.07 -1.95 6.69
N GLY A 87 -19.36 -0.88 6.30
CA GLY A 87 -17.95 -0.70 6.67
C GLY A 87 -17.37 0.68 6.42
N GLN A 88 -16.07 0.80 6.68
CA GLN A 88 -15.29 2.03 6.56
C GLN A 88 -14.07 1.86 5.66
N THR A 89 -13.61 2.96 5.09
CA THR A 89 -12.49 3.01 4.14
C THR A 89 -11.31 3.74 4.76
N ALA A 90 -10.10 3.30 4.46
CA ALA A 90 -8.88 4.03 4.75
C ALA A 90 -8.07 4.27 3.46
N ASP A 91 -7.28 5.34 3.45
CA ASP A 91 -6.38 5.69 2.36
C ASP A 91 -5.05 4.95 2.45
N SER A 92 -4.07 5.34 1.63
CA SER A 92 -2.74 4.71 1.52
C SER A 92 -1.81 4.91 2.72
N SER A 93 -2.29 5.56 3.80
CA SER A 93 -1.49 5.84 5.00
C SER A 93 -1.81 4.94 6.19
N ALA A 94 -2.94 4.23 6.16
CA ALA A 94 -3.35 3.38 7.27
C ALA A 94 -2.50 2.10 7.35
N GLY A 95 -1.89 1.87 8.51
CA GLY A 95 -1.11 0.66 8.77
C GLY A 95 -1.91 -0.45 9.45
N TYR A 96 -1.58 -1.68 9.10
CA TYR A 96 -2.21 -2.90 9.57
C TYR A 96 -1.14 -3.88 10.03
N ILE A 97 -1.31 -4.46 11.22
CA ILE A 97 -0.53 -5.60 11.67
C ILE A 97 -1.33 -6.86 11.27
N LEU A 98 -0.81 -7.58 10.28
CA LEU A 98 -1.43 -8.80 9.77
C LEU A 98 -1.22 -9.98 10.74
N PRO A 99 -2.08 -11.01 10.71
CA PRO A 99 -1.93 -12.21 11.55
C PRO A 99 -0.57 -12.92 11.49
N ASP A 100 0.14 -12.84 10.37
CA ASP A 100 1.51 -13.38 10.23
C ASP A 100 2.61 -12.47 10.77
N GLY A 101 2.26 -11.28 11.29
CA GLY A 101 3.17 -10.30 11.87
C GLY A 101 3.73 -9.27 10.88
N ALA A 102 3.36 -9.36 9.60
CA ALA A 102 3.66 -8.31 8.62
C ALA A 102 2.94 -7.00 9.00
N ILE A 103 3.59 -5.88 8.72
CA ILE A 103 3.02 -4.54 8.87
C ILE A 103 2.89 -3.92 7.50
N ARG A 104 1.65 -3.75 7.05
CA ARG A 104 1.32 -3.35 5.68
C ARG A 104 0.42 -2.12 5.64
N SER A 105 0.53 -1.37 4.55
CA SER A 105 -0.29 -0.21 4.27
C SER A 105 -0.70 -0.28 2.80
N PRO A 106 -1.88 -0.85 2.46
CA PRO A 106 -2.37 -0.92 1.08
C PRO A 106 -2.69 0.48 0.54
N ASP A 107 -2.74 0.65 -0.78
CA ASP A 107 -3.05 1.96 -1.39
C ASP A 107 -4.48 2.45 -1.14
N ALA A 108 -5.43 1.51 -0.98
CA ALA A 108 -6.72 1.75 -0.37
C ALA A 108 -7.24 0.48 0.30
N SER A 109 -8.04 0.63 1.36
CA SER A 109 -8.61 -0.52 2.05
C SER A 109 -9.99 -0.26 2.62
N TRP A 110 -10.71 -1.34 2.89
CA TRP A 110 -12.02 -1.31 3.52
C TRP A 110 -12.17 -2.41 4.57
N LEU A 111 -12.89 -2.07 5.63
CA LEU A 111 -13.16 -2.92 6.79
C LEU A 111 -14.64 -2.93 7.12
N ARG A 112 -15.17 -4.10 7.45
CA ARG A 112 -16.53 -4.21 8.01
C ARG A 112 -16.61 -3.50 9.37
N ASN A 113 -17.75 -2.85 9.61
CA ASN A 113 -18.00 -2.09 10.84
C ASN A 113 -17.89 -2.99 12.07
N ASP A 114 -18.44 -4.20 12.04
CA ASP A 114 -18.39 -5.14 13.17
C ASP A 114 -16.95 -5.52 13.58
N ARG A 115 -16.05 -5.66 12.60
CA ARG A 115 -14.63 -5.91 12.85
C ARG A 115 -13.93 -4.69 13.42
N LEU A 116 -14.19 -3.51 12.87
CA LEU A 116 -13.60 -2.28 13.39
C LEU A 116 -14.12 -1.94 14.79
N ASP A 117 -15.40 -2.19 15.06
CA ASP A 117 -16.05 -1.95 16.35
C ASP A 117 -15.54 -2.86 17.46
N SER A 118 -15.01 -4.04 17.09
CA SER A 118 -14.32 -4.94 18.01
C SER A 118 -12.97 -4.40 18.50
N ILE A 119 -12.40 -3.39 17.81
CA ILE A 119 -11.12 -2.77 18.18
C ILE A 119 -11.36 -1.63 19.19
N PRO A 120 -10.71 -1.66 20.36
CA PRO A 120 -10.75 -0.57 21.34
C PRO A 120 -10.41 0.78 20.73
N ALA A 121 -11.10 1.84 21.14
CA ALA A 121 -10.96 3.16 20.52
C ALA A 121 -9.55 3.75 20.64
N ASP A 122 -8.85 3.47 21.74
CA ASP A 122 -7.45 3.85 21.98
C ASP A 122 -6.50 3.13 21.01
N ALA A 123 -6.74 1.85 20.73
CA ALA A 123 -5.99 1.07 19.75
C ALA A 123 -6.16 1.57 18.30
N ARG A 124 -7.28 2.27 17.98
CA ARG A 124 -7.51 2.84 16.64
C ARG A 124 -6.61 4.02 16.28
N SER A 125 -5.86 4.54 17.25
CA SER A 125 -4.80 5.56 17.03
C SER A 125 -3.45 4.97 16.62
N ARG A 126 -3.36 3.63 16.52
CA ARG A 126 -2.18 2.85 16.15
C ARG A 126 -2.46 2.05 14.88
N PHE A 127 -1.48 1.27 14.42
CA PHE A 127 -1.71 0.26 13.39
C PHE A 127 -2.75 -0.75 13.88
N LEU A 128 -3.75 -1.05 13.05
CA LEU A 128 -4.83 -1.94 13.46
C LEU A 128 -4.36 -3.40 13.42
N PRO A 129 -4.57 -4.19 14.49
CA PRO A 129 -4.12 -5.58 14.58
C PRO A 129 -5.06 -6.54 13.84
N LEU A 130 -5.26 -6.30 12.55
CA LEU A 130 -6.10 -7.11 11.68
C LEU A 130 -5.73 -6.91 10.20
N CYS A 131 -6.13 -7.86 9.35
CA CYS A 131 -6.12 -7.67 7.90
C CYS A 131 -7.43 -7.02 7.41
N PRO A 132 -7.39 -6.02 6.52
CA PRO A 132 -8.57 -5.47 5.85
C PRO A 132 -9.42 -6.54 5.16
N ASP A 133 -10.74 -6.31 5.05
CA ASP A 133 -11.65 -7.22 4.33
C ASP A 133 -11.50 -7.07 2.81
N PHE A 134 -11.20 -5.86 2.34
CA PHE A 134 -10.91 -5.57 0.93
C PHE A 134 -9.69 -4.64 0.84
N VAL A 135 -8.73 -5.03 0.02
CA VAL A 135 -7.51 -4.26 -0.26
C VAL A 135 -7.40 -3.93 -1.75
N ILE A 136 -6.84 -2.76 -2.05
CA ILE A 136 -6.51 -2.34 -3.41
C ILE A 136 -5.05 -1.90 -3.42
N GLU A 137 -4.29 -2.40 -4.38
CA GLU A 137 -2.94 -1.94 -4.70
C GLU A 137 -2.96 -1.29 -6.09
N LEU A 138 -2.40 -0.10 -6.21
CA LEU A 138 -2.28 0.65 -7.45
C LEU A 138 -0.83 0.55 -7.94
N ARG A 139 -0.64 -0.12 -9.08
CA ARG A 139 0.68 -0.21 -9.68
C ARG A 139 1.17 1.16 -10.17
N SER A 140 2.27 1.64 -9.60
CA SER A 140 3.02 2.78 -10.11
C SER A 140 4.00 2.35 -11.21
N PRO A 141 4.56 3.29 -12.01
CA PRO A 141 5.50 2.94 -13.06
C PRO A 141 6.72 2.15 -12.58
N THR A 142 7.21 2.46 -11.37
CA THR A 142 8.41 1.85 -10.76
C THR A 142 8.14 0.52 -10.07
N ASP A 143 6.87 0.13 -9.94
CA ASP A 143 6.51 -1.10 -9.25
C ASP A 143 6.65 -2.32 -10.14
N ARG A 144 7.23 -3.36 -9.56
CA ARG A 144 7.23 -4.70 -10.15
C ARG A 144 5.88 -5.36 -9.89
N LEU A 145 5.23 -5.81 -10.97
CA LEU A 145 3.94 -6.48 -10.89
C LEU A 145 3.97 -7.69 -9.95
N ALA A 146 5.03 -8.49 -10.02
CA ALA A 146 5.19 -9.68 -9.17
C ALA A 146 5.24 -9.33 -7.67
N THR A 147 5.87 -8.21 -7.29
CA THR A 147 5.93 -7.73 -5.90
C THR A 147 4.52 -7.42 -5.39
N LEU A 148 3.71 -6.71 -6.19
CA LEU A 148 2.33 -6.38 -5.81
C LEU A 148 1.41 -7.62 -5.78
N GLN A 149 1.58 -8.55 -6.72
CA GLN A 149 0.87 -9.83 -6.71
C GLN A 149 1.19 -10.66 -5.46
N ALA A 150 2.46 -10.67 -5.03
CA ALA A 150 2.86 -11.32 -3.79
C ALA A 150 2.24 -10.65 -2.55
N LYS A 151 2.23 -9.31 -2.49
CA LYS A 151 1.52 -8.56 -1.43
C LYS A 151 0.02 -8.91 -1.38
N LEU A 152 -0.66 -8.97 -2.53
CA LEU A 152 -2.07 -9.37 -2.55
C LEU A 152 -2.30 -10.81 -2.10
N ALA A 153 -1.42 -11.75 -2.48
CA ALA A 153 -1.48 -13.11 -1.98
C ALA A 153 -1.29 -13.17 -0.45
N GLU A 154 -0.39 -12.36 0.10
CA GLU A 154 -0.16 -12.23 1.55
C GLU A 154 -1.43 -11.71 2.24
N TYR A 155 -2.07 -10.63 1.76
CA TYR A 155 -3.34 -10.16 2.34
C TYR A 155 -4.43 -11.22 2.32
N LEU A 156 -4.60 -11.95 1.22
CA LEU A 156 -5.59 -13.02 1.10
C LEU A 156 -5.32 -14.17 2.09
N ALA A 157 -4.04 -14.57 2.23
CA ALA A 157 -3.64 -15.56 3.22
C ALA A 157 -3.90 -15.11 4.67
N ASN A 158 -3.87 -13.79 4.90
CA ASN A 158 -4.08 -13.14 6.19
C ASN A 158 -5.55 -12.74 6.46
N GLY A 159 -6.48 -13.11 5.57
CA GLY A 159 -7.92 -12.98 5.80
C GLY A 159 -8.61 -11.85 5.04
N ALA A 160 -7.93 -11.17 4.11
CA ALA A 160 -8.63 -10.36 3.12
C ALA A 160 -9.58 -11.23 2.30
N ARG A 161 -10.78 -10.72 2.05
CA ARG A 161 -11.83 -11.42 1.28
C ARG A 161 -11.72 -11.12 -0.21
N LEU A 162 -11.13 -9.96 -0.54
CA LEU A 162 -10.92 -9.51 -1.90
C LEU A 162 -9.64 -8.67 -1.94
N GLY A 163 -8.89 -8.81 -3.04
CA GLY A 163 -7.75 -7.95 -3.36
C GLY A 163 -7.81 -7.55 -4.83
N TRP A 164 -7.67 -6.26 -5.13
CA TRP A 164 -7.57 -5.76 -6.50
C TRP A 164 -6.17 -5.21 -6.78
N LEU A 165 -5.62 -5.57 -7.94
CA LEU A 165 -4.37 -5.00 -8.45
C LEU A 165 -4.68 -4.14 -9.66
N ILE A 166 -4.76 -2.83 -9.47
CA ILE A 166 -5.03 -1.93 -10.59
C ILE A 166 -3.72 -1.64 -11.30
N ASP A 167 -3.62 -2.04 -12.57
CA ASP A 167 -2.49 -1.73 -13.45
C ASP A 167 -2.93 -0.76 -14.56
N PRO A 168 -2.69 0.56 -14.38
CA PRO A 168 -3.05 1.56 -15.38
C PRO A 168 -2.28 1.43 -16.69
N ALA A 169 -1.07 0.86 -16.66
CA ALA A 169 -0.22 0.75 -17.84
C ALA A 169 -0.75 -0.32 -18.80
N SER A 170 -1.17 -1.46 -18.24
CA SER A 170 -1.79 -2.56 -19.01
C SER A 170 -3.31 -2.45 -19.13
N ARG A 171 -3.94 -1.53 -18.39
CA ARG A 171 -5.41 -1.35 -18.29
C ARG A 171 -6.11 -2.61 -17.78
N GLN A 172 -5.58 -3.17 -16.69
CA GLN A 172 -6.07 -4.40 -16.08
C GLN A 172 -6.38 -4.20 -14.59
N VAL A 173 -7.23 -5.09 -14.07
CA VAL A 173 -7.56 -5.27 -12.65
C VAL A 173 -7.48 -6.76 -12.34
#